data_AF-A0A1B6GKD8-F1
#
_entry.id   AF-A0A1B6GKD8-F1
#
_cell.length_a   1.000
_cell.length_b   1.000
_cell.length_c   1.000
_cell.angle_alpha   90.00
_cell.angle_beta   90.00
_cell.angle_gamma   90.00
#
_symmetry.space_group_name_H-M   'P 1'
#
loop_
_entity.id
_entity.type
_entity.pdbx_description
1 polymer ?
#
loop_
_entity_poly.entity_id
_entity_poly.type
_entity_poly.pdbx_seq_one_letter_code
_entity_poly.pdbx_strand_id
1 'polypeptide(L)'
;GLVQFTTHIYYKTNLIAGLSKQFEEQIWCQDETLQPNCAETVAGLLATLVNLGPHTSRHVFGPAQQLLEAIVEKFVDRLFEDSSVPEKPVPFLSKLLGSPACVQSRLQVFCVSVLQTFVQSVQKEVTVEEAVRDQSEFYTTSKSSPVITEVISKVLSKLPAEDVINELNKIVLEEQFNWRWLLTTVSVFVSSSAQGVETLKATVENWMTQALYSKDSRLLSAAVLCARQCCTENMQVFGSYATWFGGLQVRPASAFTFLFSFLSELVPFEPILCLKIHVNKVPSVPANCHGVVADYTNLAKTRLADLKQTTDYVGLFGEYTTTEQEGREADVAKVVAYFNQTKEIMKIVLEASVFRKQFYEKVFLAELLKDNNLRHIEFIEKLYRIGKIPHALYDRWRQQHF
;
A
#
# COMPACT_ATOMS: atom_id res chain seq x y z
N GLY A 1 -10.18 38.23 -27.05
CA GLY A 1 -10.34 36.76 -27.05
C GLY A 1 -10.09 36.19 -25.68
N LEU A 2 -8.90 35.61 -25.44
CA LEU A 2 -8.57 34.89 -24.19
C LEU A 2 -8.67 35.73 -22.91
N VAL A 3 -8.21 36.99 -22.92
CA VAL A 3 -8.29 37.89 -21.76
C VAL A 3 -9.75 38.20 -21.37
N GLN A 4 -10.66 38.26 -22.35
CA GLN A 4 -12.09 38.45 -22.07
C GLN A 4 -12.71 37.17 -21.49
N PHE A 5 -12.27 35.99 -21.94
CA PHE A 5 -12.72 34.70 -21.39
C PHE A 5 -12.29 34.54 -19.93
N THR A 6 -11.02 34.82 -19.60
CA THR A 6 -10.54 34.75 -18.21
C THR A 6 -11.19 35.81 -17.32
N THR A 7 -11.41 37.03 -17.81
CA THR A 7 -12.10 38.08 -17.03
C THR A 7 -13.58 37.77 -16.79
N HIS A 8 -14.26 37.08 -17.70
CA HIS A 8 -15.69 36.74 -17.55
C HIS A 8 -15.93 35.62 -16.51
N ILE A 9 -14.99 34.68 -16.37
CA ILE A 9 -15.04 33.63 -15.35
C ILE A 9 -14.71 34.21 -13.95
N TYR A 10 -13.83 35.22 -13.87
CA TYR A 10 -13.38 35.85 -12.61
C TYR A 10 -14.51 36.31 -11.68
N TYR A 11 -15.65 36.74 -12.23
CA TYR A 11 -16.78 37.25 -11.45
C TYR A 11 -17.95 36.25 -11.27
N LYS A 12 -17.80 34.99 -11.73
CA LYS A 12 -18.89 34.01 -11.71
C LYS A 12 -18.38 32.63 -11.27
N THR A 13 -18.27 32.42 -9.97
CA THR A 13 -18.06 31.09 -9.33
C THR A 13 -19.04 30.03 -9.84
N ASN A 14 -20.28 30.43 -10.18
CA ASN A 14 -21.28 29.55 -10.80
C ASN A 14 -20.85 28.98 -12.16
N LEU A 15 -20.03 29.70 -12.94
CA LEU A 15 -19.50 29.18 -14.22
C LEU A 15 -18.45 28.10 -13.99
N ILE A 16 -17.59 28.25 -12.98
CA ILE A 16 -16.58 27.23 -12.64
C ILE A 16 -17.29 25.95 -12.20
N ALA A 17 -18.26 26.05 -11.29
CA ALA A 17 -19.04 24.89 -10.84
C ALA A 17 -19.82 24.22 -11.99
N GLY A 18 -20.42 25.01 -12.90
CA GLY A 18 -21.14 24.49 -14.06
C GLY A 18 -20.21 23.77 -15.05
N LEU A 19 -19.06 24.37 -15.36
CA LEU A 19 -18.08 23.79 -16.28
C LEU A 19 -17.41 22.54 -15.69
N SER A 20 -17.00 22.57 -14.42
CA SER A 20 -16.38 21.40 -13.79
C SER A 20 -17.35 20.21 -13.71
N LYS A 21 -18.65 20.46 -13.49
CA LYS A 21 -19.69 19.44 -13.60
C LYS A 21 -19.83 18.87 -15.01
N GLN A 22 -19.73 19.70 -16.05
CA GLN A 22 -19.74 19.22 -17.44
C GLN A 22 -18.52 18.35 -17.77
N PHE A 23 -17.34 18.70 -17.25
CA PHE A 23 -16.16 17.84 -17.34
C PHE A 23 -16.39 16.50 -16.64
N GLU A 24 -16.94 16.51 -15.43
CA GLU A 24 -17.27 15.30 -14.67
C GLU A 24 -18.23 14.38 -15.46
N GLU A 25 -19.33 14.91 -16.00
CA GLU A 25 -20.29 14.15 -16.82
C GLU A 25 -19.64 13.52 -18.06
N GLN A 26 -18.71 14.21 -18.71
CA GLN A 26 -17.98 13.67 -19.87
C GLN A 26 -16.90 12.66 -19.49
N ILE A 27 -16.18 12.89 -18.38
CA ILE A 27 -15.16 11.98 -17.88
C ILE A 27 -15.78 10.64 -17.51
N TRP A 28 -16.97 10.65 -16.91
CA TRP A 28 -17.68 9.45 -16.44
C TRP A 28 -18.77 8.99 -17.40
N CYS A 29 -18.68 9.34 -18.69
CA CYS A 29 -19.64 8.90 -19.71
C CYS A 29 -19.66 7.37 -19.86
N GLN A 30 -20.81 6.75 -19.63
CA GLN A 30 -21.01 5.30 -19.75
C GLN A 30 -21.54 4.86 -21.12
N ASP A 31 -21.88 5.80 -22.02
CA ASP A 31 -22.30 5.47 -23.39
C ASP A 31 -21.08 5.16 -24.25
N GLU A 32 -20.85 3.87 -24.52
CA GLU A 32 -19.71 3.36 -25.31
C GLU A 32 -19.56 4.05 -26.68
N THR A 33 -20.66 4.51 -27.30
CA THR A 33 -20.60 5.18 -28.60
C THR A 33 -20.04 6.61 -28.50
N LEU A 34 -20.20 7.24 -27.33
CA LEU A 34 -19.76 8.61 -27.07
C LEU A 34 -18.40 8.67 -26.38
N GLN A 35 -17.98 7.59 -25.69
CA GLN A 35 -16.72 7.57 -24.93
C GLN A 35 -15.48 8.04 -25.71
N PRO A 36 -15.24 7.64 -26.98
CA PRO A 36 -14.09 8.12 -27.74
C PRO A 36 -14.10 9.65 -27.92
N ASN A 37 -15.28 10.20 -28.26
CA ASN A 37 -15.47 11.63 -28.46
C ASN A 37 -15.35 12.41 -27.16
N CYS A 38 -15.92 11.89 -26.07
CA CYS A 38 -15.77 12.48 -24.72
C CYS A 38 -14.30 12.51 -24.32
N ALA A 39 -13.55 11.42 -24.49
CA ALA A 39 -12.13 11.35 -24.15
C ALA A 39 -11.30 12.37 -24.93
N GLU A 40 -11.56 12.56 -26.23
CA GLU A 40 -10.86 13.54 -27.06
C GLU A 40 -11.20 14.98 -26.68
N THR A 41 -12.49 15.25 -26.46
CA THR A 41 -12.98 16.57 -26.08
C THR A 41 -12.38 16.99 -24.74
N VAL A 42 -12.49 16.14 -23.72
CA VAL A 42 -11.94 16.40 -22.38
C VAL A 42 -10.43 16.60 -22.46
N ALA A 43 -9.69 15.73 -23.14
CA ALA A 43 -8.24 15.84 -23.25
C ALA A 43 -7.80 17.13 -23.97
N GLY A 44 -8.47 17.53 -25.05
CA GLY A 44 -8.15 18.75 -25.80
C GLY A 44 -8.43 20.03 -24.99
N LEU A 45 -9.55 20.07 -24.26
CA LEU A 45 -9.89 21.19 -23.40
C LEU A 45 -8.95 21.27 -22.19
N LEU A 46 -8.66 20.14 -21.54
CA LEU A 46 -7.68 20.09 -20.45
C LEU A 46 -6.28 20.48 -20.92
N ALA A 47 -5.86 20.08 -22.11
CA ALA A 47 -4.57 20.51 -22.67
C ALA A 47 -4.47 22.03 -22.76
N THR A 48 -5.56 22.68 -23.16
CA THR A 48 -5.65 24.13 -23.20
C THR A 48 -5.57 24.73 -21.79
N LEU A 49 -6.32 24.20 -20.82
CA LEU A 49 -6.30 24.67 -19.43
C LEU A 49 -4.93 24.48 -18.76
N VAL A 50 -4.30 23.33 -18.97
CA VAL A 50 -2.95 23.00 -18.48
C VAL A 50 -1.92 23.96 -19.05
N ASN A 51 -2.03 24.37 -20.32
CA ASN A 51 -1.09 25.35 -20.88
C ASN A 51 -1.26 26.76 -20.27
N LEU A 52 -2.45 27.10 -19.80
CA LEU A 52 -2.78 28.42 -19.23
C LEU A 52 -2.52 28.53 -17.72
N GLY A 53 -2.71 27.43 -16.97
CA GLY A 53 -2.81 27.42 -15.50
C GLY A 53 -1.49 27.58 -14.72
N PRO A 54 -0.48 26.70 -14.89
CA PRO A 54 0.64 26.64 -13.98
C PRO A 54 1.72 27.67 -14.33
N HIS A 55 1.91 28.68 -13.48
CA HIS A 55 2.91 29.77 -13.52
C HIS A 55 2.59 31.09 -14.25
N THR A 56 1.33 31.49 -14.35
CA THR A 56 1.03 32.87 -14.76
C THR A 56 0.60 33.67 -13.54
N SER A 57 1.13 34.88 -13.36
CA SER A 57 0.85 35.75 -12.21
C SER A 57 -0.65 35.78 -11.87
N ARG A 58 -0.98 35.61 -10.57
CA ARG A 58 -2.33 35.34 -10.01
C ARG A 58 -3.48 36.20 -10.55
N HIS A 59 -3.18 37.36 -11.16
CA HIS A 59 -4.18 38.33 -11.58
C HIS A 59 -4.79 38.08 -12.98
N VAL A 60 -4.18 37.30 -13.88
CA VAL A 60 -4.68 37.18 -15.28
C VAL A 60 -5.33 35.83 -15.61
N PHE A 61 -4.90 34.74 -14.97
CA PHE A 61 -5.36 33.37 -15.28
C PHE A 61 -5.94 32.59 -14.08
N GLY A 62 -6.17 33.26 -12.95
CA GLY A 62 -6.74 32.66 -11.74
C GLY A 62 -7.98 31.79 -11.98
N PRO A 63 -8.95 32.18 -12.85
CA PRO A 63 -10.14 31.37 -13.08
C PRO A 63 -9.88 30.08 -13.87
N ALA A 64 -8.89 30.07 -14.77
CA ALA A 64 -8.51 28.85 -15.49
C ALA A 64 -7.83 27.84 -14.55
N GLN A 65 -7.01 28.35 -13.62
CA GLN A 65 -6.41 27.54 -12.56
C GLN A 65 -7.47 26.98 -11.60
N GLN A 66 -8.41 27.81 -11.12
CA GLN A 66 -9.50 27.36 -10.26
C GLN A 66 -10.39 26.32 -10.95
N LEU A 67 -10.66 26.48 -12.25
CA LEU A 67 -11.40 25.47 -13.00
C LEU A 67 -10.62 24.17 -13.10
N LEU A 68 -9.30 24.22 -13.36
CA LEU A 68 -8.46 23.04 -13.42
C LEU A 68 -8.42 22.31 -12.07
N GLU A 69 -8.23 23.03 -10.97
CA GLU A 69 -8.27 22.50 -9.59
C GLU A 69 -9.63 21.84 -9.31
N ALA A 70 -10.74 22.50 -9.64
CA ALA A 70 -12.09 21.97 -9.43
C ALA A 70 -12.38 20.72 -10.29
N ILE A 71 -11.84 20.63 -11.51
CA ILE A 71 -11.96 19.42 -12.35
C ILE A 71 -11.16 18.27 -11.74
N VAL A 72 -9.93 18.54 -11.28
CA VAL A 72 -9.08 17.51 -10.66
C VAL A 72 -9.72 17.02 -9.36
N GLU A 73 -10.17 17.90 -8.48
CA GLU A 73 -10.85 17.55 -7.23
C GLU A 73 -12.06 16.65 -7.48
N LYS A 74 -12.97 17.05 -8.38
CA LYS A 74 -14.13 16.23 -8.75
C LYS A 74 -13.75 14.88 -9.36
N PHE A 75 -12.73 14.86 -10.22
CA PHE A 75 -12.24 13.62 -10.80
C PHE A 75 -11.72 12.67 -9.73
N VAL A 76 -10.90 13.18 -8.80
CA VAL A 76 -10.30 12.40 -7.71
C VAL A 76 -11.38 11.91 -6.74
N ASP A 77 -12.29 12.78 -6.32
CA ASP A 77 -13.39 12.42 -5.41
C ASP A 77 -14.25 11.31 -6.00
N ARG A 78 -14.64 11.45 -7.27
CA ARG A 78 -15.45 10.44 -7.96
C ARG A 78 -14.68 9.14 -8.20
N LEU A 79 -13.37 9.22 -8.44
CA LEU A 79 -12.49 8.05 -8.58
C LEU A 79 -12.38 7.24 -7.28
N PHE A 80 -12.51 7.92 -6.13
CA PHE A 80 -12.39 7.34 -4.79
C PHE A 80 -13.74 6.95 -4.16
N GLU A 81 -14.87 7.25 -4.81
CA GLU A 81 -16.20 6.80 -4.40
C GLU A 81 -16.36 5.27 -4.37
N ASP A 82 -17.27 4.79 -3.52
CA ASP A 82 -17.42 3.37 -3.18
C ASP A 82 -17.87 2.48 -4.37
N SER A 83 -17.29 1.28 -4.38
CA SER A 83 -17.03 0.37 -5.50
C SER A 83 -18.15 -0.62 -5.84
N SER A 84 -19.40 -0.33 -5.46
CA SER A 84 -20.53 -1.25 -5.73
C SER A 84 -20.81 -1.47 -7.23
N VAL A 85 -20.47 -0.49 -8.08
CA VAL A 85 -20.28 -0.65 -9.54
C VAL A 85 -19.16 0.29 -9.96
N PRO A 86 -17.99 -0.20 -10.40
CA PRO A 86 -16.92 0.69 -10.84
C PRO A 86 -17.26 1.24 -12.22
N GLU A 87 -17.88 2.42 -12.26
CA GLU A 87 -17.83 3.29 -13.43
C GLU A 87 -16.35 3.52 -13.75
N LYS A 88 -15.96 3.42 -15.03
CA LYS A 88 -14.60 3.71 -15.45
C LYS A 88 -14.58 5.10 -16.08
N PRO A 89 -13.57 5.93 -15.77
CA PRO A 89 -13.41 7.17 -16.50
C PRO A 89 -13.04 6.85 -17.95
N VAL A 90 -13.53 7.64 -18.90
CA VAL A 90 -13.07 7.59 -20.28
C VAL A 90 -11.55 7.79 -20.32
N PRO A 91 -10.82 7.28 -21.32
CA PRO A 91 -9.35 7.32 -21.34
C PRO A 91 -8.75 8.70 -21.67
N PHE A 92 -9.34 9.78 -21.14
CA PHE A 92 -8.92 11.17 -21.37
C PHE A 92 -7.49 11.42 -20.88
N LEU A 93 -7.10 10.83 -19.74
CA LEU A 93 -5.78 11.07 -19.15
C LEU A 93 -4.67 10.57 -20.07
N SER A 94 -4.81 9.39 -20.67
CA SER A 94 -3.85 8.89 -21.66
C SER A 94 -3.72 9.81 -22.87
N LYS A 95 -4.84 10.33 -23.37
CA LYS A 95 -4.85 11.27 -24.49
C LYS A 95 -4.21 12.61 -24.11
N LEU A 96 -4.51 13.15 -22.92
CA LEU A 96 -3.94 14.39 -22.39
C LEU A 96 -2.42 14.27 -22.22
N LEU A 97 -1.97 13.22 -21.51
CA LEU A 97 -0.56 12.99 -21.19
C LEU A 97 0.30 12.64 -22.42
N GLY A 98 -0.33 12.22 -23.53
CA GLY A 98 0.30 11.99 -24.82
C GLY A 98 0.11 13.12 -25.84
N SER A 99 -0.60 14.19 -25.46
CA SER A 99 -0.96 15.26 -26.40
C SER A 99 0.24 16.13 -26.74
N PRO A 100 0.58 16.32 -28.04
CA PRO A 100 1.64 17.24 -28.46
C PRO A 100 1.25 18.71 -28.23
N ALA A 101 -0.03 19.00 -27.98
CA ALA A 101 -0.50 20.34 -27.70
C ALA A 101 -0.12 20.81 -26.27
N CYS A 102 0.19 19.89 -25.35
CA CYS A 102 0.60 20.23 -23.99
C CYS A 102 2.08 20.61 -23.93
N VAL A 103 2.36 21.78 -23.35
CA VAL A 103 3.74 22.17 -23.02
C VAL A 103 4.25 21.28 -21.89
N GLN A 104 5.36 20.57 -22.11
CA GLN A 104 5.85 19.53 -21.20
C GLN A 104 6.06 20.02 -19.75
N SER A 105 6.65 21.20 -19.56
CA SER A 105 6.85 21.76 -18.22
C SER A 105 5.53 22.10 -17.51
N ARG A 106 4.51 22.54 -18.25
CA ARG A 106 3.17 22.79 -17.71
C ARG A 106 2.46 21.49 -17.35
N LEU A 107 2.64 20.45 -18.17
CA LEU A 107 2.11 19.12 -17.92
C LEU A 107 2.68 18.50 -16.65
N GLN A 108 3.97 18.68 -16.39
CA GLN A 108 4.61 18.22 -15.15
C GLN A 108 3.99 18.89 -13.93
N VAL A 109 3.81 20.22 -13.95
CA VAL A 109 3.18 20.93 -12.82
C VAL A 109 1.74 20.48 -12.60
N PHE A 110 1.00 20.24 -13.68
CA PHE A 110 -0.34 19.64 -13.59
C PHE A 110 -0.29 18.26 -12.93
N CYS A 111 0.65 17.40 -13.32
CA CYS A 111 0.80 16.07 -12.72
C CYS A 111 1.18 16.15 -11.22
N VAL A 112 2.01 17.11 -10.81
CA VAL A 112 2.30 17.38 -9.40
C VAL A 112 1.03 17.81 -8.65
N SER A 113 0.22 18.69 -9.24
CA SER A 113 -1.06 19.11 -8.64
C SER A 113 -2.04 17.94 -8.48
N VAL A 114 -2.14 17.06 -9.49
CA VAL A 114 -2.96 15.85 -9.41
C VAL A 114 -2.44 14.90 -8.33
N LEU A 115 -1.13 14.71 -8.23
CA LEU A 115 -0.50 13.92 -7.16
C LEU A 115 -0.85 14.46 -5.76
N GLN A 116 -0.74 15.78 -5.57
CA GLN A 116 -1.13 16.44 -4.32
C GLN A 116 -2.60 16.15 -4.00
N THR A 117 -3.52 16.37 -4.94
CA THR A 117 -4.95 16.11 -4.73
C THR A 117 -5.24 14.65 -4.39
N PHE A 118 -4.56 13.68 -5.01
CA PHE A 118 -4.69 12.27 -4.64
C PHE A 118 -4.30 12.02 -3.18
N VAL A 119 -3.08 12.42 -2.81
CA VAL A 119 -2.52 12.11 -1.50
C VAL A 119 -3.25 12.88 -0.38
N GLN A 120 -3.80 14.05 -0.68
CA GLN A 120 -4.50 14.93 0.25
C GLN A 120 -6.01 14.72 0.32
N SER A 121 -6.59 13.79 -0.45
CA SER A 121 -8.04 13.62 -0.49
C SER A 121 -8.64 13.29 0.89
N VAL A 122 -9.68 14.04 1.27
CA VAL A 122 -10.33 13.98 2.59
C VAL A 122 -11.63 13.17 2.61
N GLN A 123 -11.98 12.49 1.51
CA GLN A 123 -13.29 11.83 1.36
C GLN A 123 -13.59 10.81 2.47
N LYS A 124 -12.56 10.09 2.94
CA LYS A 124 -12.61 9.26 4.15
C LYS A 124 -11.30 9.41 4.89
N GLU A 125 -11.31 10.13 5.99
CA GLU A 125 -10.16 10.18 6.90
C GLU A 125 -9.83 8.77 7.39
N VAL A 126 -8.53 8.48 7.42
CA VAL A 126 -7.98 7.21 7.91
C VAL A 126 -7.05 7.58 9.05
N THR A 127 -7.22 6.99 10.22
CA THR A 127 -6.30 7.26 11.34
C THR A 127 -5.00 6.46 11.20
N VAL A 128 -3.99 6.76 12.02
CA VAL A 128 -2.74 5.97 12.04
C VAL A 128 -3.00 4.52 12.40
N GLU A 129 -3.89 4.28 13.37
CA GLU A 129 -4.26 2.95 13.86
C GLU A 129 -4.97 2.14 12.76
N GLU A 130 -5.87 2.78 12.02
CA GLU A 130 -6.50 2.17 10.85
C GLU A 130 -5.49 1.88 9.75
N ALA A 131 -4.58 2.83 9.49
CA ALA A 131 -3.53 2.65 8.51
C ALA A 131 -2.63 1.45 8.84
N VAL A 132 -2.20 1.31 10.09
CA VAL A 132 -1.37 0.17 10.58
C VAL A 132 -2.09 -1.15 10.36
N ARG A 133 -3.37 -1.23 10.72
CA ARG A 133 -4.18 -2.45 10.64
C ARG A 133 -4.44 -2.88 9.19
N ASP A 134 -4.77 -1.93 8.34
CA ASP A 134 -5.36 -2.16 7.01
C ASP A 134 -4.29 -2.21 5.89
N GLN A 135 -3.04 -1.82 6.19
CA GLN A 135 -1.98 -1.58 5.22
C GLN A 135 -1.75 -2.73 4.20
N SER A 136 -1.46 -3.92 4.70
CA SER A 136 -1.11 -5.08 3.86
C SER A 136 -2.31 -5.67 3.11
N GLU A 137 -3.52 -5.37 3.57
CA GLU A 137 -4.75 -5.92 2.99
C GLU A 137 -5.32 -5.04 1.88
N PHE A 138 -5.17 -3.71 1.97
CA PHE A 138 -5.90 -2.78 1.10
C PHE A 138 -5.02 -1.81 0.30
N TYR A 139 -3.81 -1.47 0.75
CA TYR A 139 -3.06 -0.33 0.17
C TYR A 139 -1.93 -0.72 -0.76
N THR A 140 -1.69 -2.01 -0.96
CA THR A 140 -0.71 -2.49 -1.95
C THR A 140 -1.25 -2.30 -3.37
N THR A 141 -0.34 -2.25 -4.35
CA THR A 141 -0.68 -2.11 -5.77
C THR A 141 -1.59 -3.24 -6.25
N SER A 142 -1.40 -4.46 -5.73
CA SER A 142 -2.19 -5.65 -6.09
C SER A 142 -3.56 -5.72 -5.41
N LYS A 143 -3.75 -5.03 -4.28
CA LYS A 143 -5.02 -5.01 -3.52
C LYS A 143 -5.86 -3.77 -3.79
N SER A 144 -5.24 -2.70 -4.24
CA SER A 144 -5.91 -1.47 -4.64
C SER A 144 -6.69 -1.64 -5.95
N SER A 145 -7.70 -0.79 -6.18
CA SER A 145 -8.45 -0.78 -7.44
C SER A 145 -7.51 -0.61 -8.65
N PRO A 146 -7.59 -1.49 -9.67
CA PRO A 146 -6.77 -1.38 -10.88
C PRO A 146 -6.90 -0.03 -11.59
N VAL A 147 -8.08 0.59 -11.54
CA VAL A 147 -8.33 1.90 -12.17
C VAL A 147 -7.56 2.99 -11.42
N ILE A 148 -7.56 2.96 -10.09
CA ILE A 148 -6.82 3.91 -9.25
C ILE A 148 -5.32 3.77 -9.48
N THR A 149 -4.79 2.53 -9.43
CA THR A 149 -3.36 2.29 -9.61
C THR A 149 -2.88 2.65 -11.01
N GLU A 150 -3.69 2.41 -12.05
CA GLU A 150 -3.40 2.83 -13.43
C GLU A 150 -3.35 4.35 -13.56
N VAL A 151 -4.31 5.07 -12.97
CA VAL A 151 -4.35 6.54 -13.00
C VAL A 151 -3.15 7.13 -12.28
N ILE A 152 -2.85 6.68 -11.05
CA ILE A 152 -1.67 7.13 -10.30
C ILE A 152 -0.39 6.84 -11.09
N SER A 153 -0.24 5.63 -11.62
CA SER A 153 0.95 5.24 -12.41
C SER A 153 1.14 6.14 -13.64
N LYS A 154 0.06 6.46 -14.36
CA LYS A 154 0.10 7.38 -15.51
C LYS A 154 0.58 8.77 -15.12
N VAL A 155 0.07 9.33 -14.03
CA VAL A 155 0.49 10.65 -13.52
C VAL A 155 1.97 10.63 -13.13
N LEU A 156 2.39 9.64 -12.34
CA LEU A 156 3.78 9.48 -11.89
C LEU A 156 4.74 9.31 -13.06
N SER A 157 4.34 8.62 -14.14
CA SER A 157 5.19 8.40 -15.33
C SER A 157 5.61 9.67 -16.08
N LYS A 158 4.95 10.81 -15.81
CA LYS A 158 5.28 12.10 -16.43
C LYS A 158 6.20 12.96 -15.57
N LEU A 159 6.51 12.51 -14.36
CA LEU A 159 7.34 13.22 -13.41
C LEU A 159 8.70 12.54 -13.30
N PRO A 160 9.80 13.31 -13.22
CA PRO A 160 11.07 12.78 -12.73
C PRO A 160 10.88 12.15 -11.35
N ALA A 161 11.54 11.03 -11.08
CA ALA A 161 11.41 10.31 -9.80
C ALA A 161 11.79 11.20 -8.60
N GLU A 162 12.80 12.06 -8.76
CA GLU A 162 13.23 13.02 -7.75
C GLU A 162 12.12 14.04 -7.42
N ASP A 163 11.40 14.55 -8.42
CA ASP A 163 10.30 15.50 -8.21
C ASP A 163 9.15 14.86 -7.43
N VAL A 164 8.81 13.59 -7.73
CA VAL A 164 7.80 12.84 -6.98
C VAL A 164 8.21 12.71 -5.51
N ILE A 165 9.46 12.33 -5.25
CA ILE A 165 9.97 12.13 -3.89
C ILE A 165 10.03 13.45 -3.13
N ASN A 166 10.47 14.52 -3.78
CA ASN A 166 10.50 15.86 -3.19
C ASN A 166 9.09 16.32 -2.80
N GLU A 167 8.09 16.07 -3.64
CA GLU A 167 6.71 16.41 -3.33
C GLU A 167 6.14 15.55 -2.20
N LEU A 168 6.35 14.23 -2.23
CA LEU A 168 5.93 13.35 -1.12
C LEU A 168 6.60 13.75 0.20
N ASN A 169 7.88 14.11 0.16
CA ASN A 169 8.61 14.62 1.33
C ASN A 169 8.00 15.90 1.88
N LYS A 170 7.67 16.86 1.03
CA LYS A 170 6.98 18.07 1.45
C LYS A 170 5.63 17.75 2.09
N ILE A 171 4.81 16.94 1.42
CA ILE A 171 3.47 16.53 1.89
C ILE A 171 3.54 15.86 3.27
N VAL A 172 4.49 14.93 3.46
CA VAL A 172 4.68 14.22 4.74
C VAL A 172 5.12 15.17 5.84
N LEU A 173 6.07 16.06 5.56
CA LEU A 173 6.57 17.03 6.55
C LEU A 173 5.55 18.12 6.91
N GLU A 174 4.62 18.44 6.00
CA GLU A 174 3.51 19.35 6.24
C GLU A 174 2.32 18.66 6.95
N GLU A 175 2.36 17.33 7.13
CA GLU A 175 1.28 16.50 7.67
C GLU A 175 -0.06 16.64 6.91
N GLN A 176 0.00 16.97 5.62
CA GLN A 176 -1.18 17.15 4.78
C GLN A 176 -1.37 15.93 3.89
N PHE A 177 -1.81 14.81 4.46
CA PHE A 177 -2.08 13.61 3.67
C PHE A 177 -3.12 12.69 4.32
N ASN A 178 -3.71 11.87 3.48
CA ASN A 178 -4.52 10.72 3.88
C ASN A 178 -3.64 9.46 3.84
N TRP A 179 -3.62 8.69 4.92
CA TRP A 179 -2.78 7.49 5.03
C TRP A 179 -3.00 6.49 3.90
N ARG A 180 -4.26 6.23 3.54
CA ARG A 180 -4.58 5.30 2.45
C ARG A 180 -3.94 5.74 1.15
N TRP A 181 -4.08 7.02 0.80
CA TRP A 181 -3.60 7.54 -0.48
C TRP A 181 -2.10 7.77 -0.52
N LEU A 182 -1.48 8.16 0.61
CA LEU A 182 -0.02 8.18 0.74
C LEU A 182 0.56 6.77 0.51
N LEU A 183 0.07 5.76 1.24
CA LEU A 183 0.61 4.40 1.16
C LEU A 183 0.32 3.74 -0.19
N THR A 184 -0.86 3.95 -0.77
CA THR A 184 -1.19 3.48 -2.13
C THR A 184 -0.26 4.11 -3.17
N THR A 185 -0.02 5.43 -3.07
CA THR A 185 0.86 6.15 -3.99
C THR A 185 2.30 5.67 -3.86
N VAL A 186 2.80 5.48 -2.64
CA VAL A 186 4.12 4.89 -2.39
C VAL A 186 4.22 3.50 -3.02
N SER A 187 3.20 2.67 -2.86
CA SER A 187 3.11 1.34 -3.51
C SER A 187 3.26 1.43 -5.03
N VAL A 188 2.42 2.25 -5.67
CA VAL A 188 2.43 2.38 -7.13
C VAL A 188 3.76 2.96 -7.61
N PHE A 189 4.33 3.93 -6.89
CA PHE A 189 5.61 4.54 -7.24
C PHE A 189 6.74 3.52 -7.23
N VAL A 190 6.89 2.73 -6.17
CA VAL A 190 7.98 1.76 -6.10
C VAL A 190 7.80 0.63 -7.12
N SER A 191 6.57 0.17 -7.37
CA SER A 191 6.32 -0.86 -8.39
C SER A 191 6.59 -0.37 -9.82
N SER A 192 6.54 0.95 -10.08
CA SER A 192 6.67 1.51 -11.44
C SER A 192 7.97 2.27 -11.72
N SER A 193 8.74 2.65 -10.68
CA SER A 193 9.95 3.46 -10.82
C SER A 193 11.17 2.81 -10.16
N ALA A 194 11.84 1.91 -10.88
CA ALA A 194 13.03 1.24 -10.37
C ALA A 194 14.16 2.20 -9.93
N GLN A 195 14.30 3.34 -10.63
CA GLN A 195 15.32 4.35 -10.33
C GLN A 195 14.99 5.18 -9.08
N GLY A 196 13.71 5.34 -8.74
CA GLY A 196 13.27 6.17 -7.60
C GLY A 196 13.31 5.46 -6.24
N VAL A 197 13.39 4.13 -6.21
CA VAL A 197 13.26 3.35 -4.97
C VAL A 197 14.43 3.61 -4.00
N GLU A 198 15.65 3.74 -4.50
CA GLU A 198 16.83 4.03 -3.67
C GLU A 198 16.75 5.41 -3.04
N THR A 199 16.37 6.42 -3.83
CA THR A 199 16.17 7.78 -3.32
C THR A 199 15.04 7.83 -2.30
N LEU A 200 13.92 7.13 -2.56
CA LEU A 200 12.82 7.06 -1.59
C LEU A 200 13.27 6.38 -0.29
N LYS A 201 14.08 5.32 -0.37
CA LYS A 201 14.66 4.69 0.82
C LYS A 201 15.47 5.68 1.65
N ALA A 202 16.37 6.43 1.02
CA ALA A 202 17.15 7.45 1.71
C ALA A 202 16.24 8.52 2.37
N THR A 203 15.17 8.94 1.69
CA THR A 203 14.19 9.89 2.23
C THR A 203 13.45 9.33 3.44
N VAL A 204 12.99 8.07 3.38
CA VAL A 204 12.31 7.39 4.50
C VAL A 204 13.25 7.19 5.69
N GLU A 205 14.52 6.84 5.45
CA GLU A 205 15.54 6.75 6.49
C GLU A 205 15.84 8.12 7.13
N ASN A 206 15.78 9.20 6.35
CA ASN A 206 15.89 10.56 6.88
C ASN A 206 14.68 10.94 7.75
N TRP A 207 13.44 10.62 7.32
CA TRP A 207 12.24 10.81 8.16
C TRP A 207 12.36 10.07 9.49
N MET A 208 12.80 8.80 9.44
CA MET A 208 13.00 8.00 10.64
C MET A 208 14.07 8.64 11.56
N THR A 209 15.21 9.04 11.01
CA THR A 209 16.28 9.69 11.79
C THR A 209 15.80 10.99 12.45
N GLN A 210 15.12 11.84 11.68
CA GLN A 210 14.54 13.09 12.16
C GLN A 210 13.53 12.83 13.28
N ALA A 211 12.59 11.91 13.06
CA ALA A 211 11.55 11.57 14.03
C ALA A 211 12.11 11.00 15.34
N LEU A 212 13.12 10.13 15.25
CA LEU A 212 13.78 9.55 16.42
C LEU A 212 14.55 10.61 17.24
N TYR A 213 15.13 11.60 16.56
CA TYR A 213 15.85 12.70 17.22
C TYR A 213 14.89 13.71 17.85
N SER A 214 13.84 14.12 17.14
CA SER A 214 12.83 15.09 17.61
C SER A 214 11.78 14.47 18.53
N LYS A 215 11.72 13.14 18.63
CA LYS A 215 10.66 12.37 19.30
C LYS A 215 9.27 12.65 18.72
N ASP A 216 9.20 12.72 17.40
CA ASP A 216 7.97 12.97 16.66
C ASP A 216 7.29 11.65 16.25
N SER A 217 6.21 11.30 16.93
CA SER A 217 5.46 10.06 16.65
C SER A 217 4.74 10.09 15.30
N ARG A 218 4.33 11.26 14.79
CA ARG A 218 3.63 11.37 13.50
C ARG A 218 4.58 11.10 12.35
N LEU A 219 5.73 11.75 12.35
CA LEU A 219 6.77 11.51 11.35
C LEU A 219 7.34 10.08 11.46
N LEU A 220 7.45 9.54 12.67
CA LEU A 220 7.88 8.14 12.85
C LEU A 220 6.86 7.16 12.26
N SER A 221 5.56 7.43 12.41
CA SER A 221 4.50 6.64 11.77
C SER A 221 4.64 6.66 10.25
N ALA A 222 4.87 7.84 9.66
CA ALA A 222 5.04 7.97 8.21
C ALA A 222 6.26 7.18 7.72
N ALA A 223 7.38 7.30 8.43
CA ALA A 223 8.60 6.57 8.09
C ALA A 223 8.43 5.05 8.17
N VAL A 224 7.89 4.54 9.28
CA VAL A 224 7.71 3.10 9.50
C VAL A 224 6.71 2.51 8.51
N LEU A 225 5.57 3.17 8.29
CA LEU A 225 4.55 2.69 7.38
C LEU A 225 5.00 2.75 5.93
N CYS A 226 5.67 3.83 5.48
CA CYS A 226 6.22 3.88 4.12
C CYS A 226 7.32 2.82 3.90
N ALA A 227 8.21 2.60 4.87
CA ALA A 227 9.19 1.52 4.77
C ALA A 227 8.53 0.14 4.70
N ARG A 228 7.53 -0.11 5.54
CA ARG A 228 6.74 -1.36 5.54
C ARG A 228 6.02 -1.56 4.20
N GLN A 229 5.46 -0.49 3.61
CA GLN A 229 4.83 -0.54 2.31
C GLN A 229 5.82 -1.00 1.23
N CYS A 230 7.02 -0.40 1.21
CA CYS A 230 8.05 -0.76 0.25
C CYS A 230 8.55 -2.21 0.42
N CYS A 231 8.64 -2.70 1.67
CA CYS A 231 8.96 -4.10 1.95
C CYS A 231 7.86 -5.05 1.43
N THR A 232 6.59 -4.66 1.55
CA THR A 232 5.42 -5.46 1.18
C THR A 232 5.31 -5.62 -0.34
N GLU A 233 5.68 -4.58 -1.11
CA GLU A 233 5.84 -4.63 -2.57
C GLU A 233 7.04 -5.46 -3.05
N ASN A 234 7.77 -6.11 -2.11
CA ASN A 234 8.91 -6.99 -2.37
C ASN A 234 10.03 -6.31 -3.17
N MET A 235 10.28 -5.03 -2.88
CA MET A 235 11.33 -4.26 -3.53
C MET A 235 12.69 -4.70 -3.00
N GLN A 236 13.57 -5.16 -3.89
CA GLN A 236 14.91 -5.69 -3.51
C GLN A 236 15.72 -4.70 -2.66
N VAL A 237 15.58 -3.40 -2.91
CA VAL A 237 16.27 -2.31 -2.20
C VAL A 237 15.90 -2.22 -0.71
N PHE A 238 14.65 -2.53 -0.36
CA PHE A 238 14.16 -2.56 1.02
C PHE A 238 14.29 -3.95 1.66
N GLY A 239 14.22 -5.02 0.85
CA GLY A 239 14.20 -6.40 1.34
C GLY A 239 12.88 -6.75 2.03
N SER A 240 12.89 -7.84 2.81
CA SER A 240 11.73 -8.21 3.64
C SER A 240 11.58 -7.28 4.84
N TYR A 241 10.35 -7.12 5.35
CA TYR A 241 10.13 -6.33 6.57
C TYR A 241 10.94 -6.86 7.76
N ALA A 242 11.11 -8.18 7.85
CA ALA A 242 11.95 -8.82 8.85
C ALA A 242 13.43 -8.42 8.76
N THR A 243 13.95 -8.31 7.53
CA THR A 243 15.34 -7.86 7.29
C THR A 243 15.50 -6.38 7.56
N TRP A 244 14.56 -5.56 7.07
CA TRP A 244 14.57 -4.11 7.30
C TRP A 244 14.48 -3.78 8.80
N PHE A 245 13.50 -4.35 9.50
CA PHE A 245 13.27 -4.10 10.93
C PHE A 245 14.45 -4.58 11.77
N GLY A 246 14.90 -5.83 11.58
CA GLY A 246 16.05 -6.37 12.33
C GLY A 246 17.38 -5.69 12.00
N GLY A 247 17.47 -5.03 10.84
CA GLY A 247 18.65 -4.29 10.41
C GLY A 247 18.79 -2.89 11.01
N LEU A 248 17.73 -2.35 11.65
CA LEU A 248 17.73 -0.98 12.16
C LEU A 248 18.87 -0.72 13.15
N GLN A 249 19.60 0.38 12.94
CA GLN A 249 20.70 0.83 13.79
C GLN A 249 20.30 2.09 14.56
N VAL A 250 19.43 1.93 15.56
CA VAL A 250 18.89 3.07 16.31
C VAL A 250 19.78 3.42 17.50
N ARG A 251 20.38 4.60 17.44
CA ARG A 251 21.19 5.21 18.51
C ARG A 251 20.92 6.71 18.58
N PRO A 252 21.08 7.37 19.74
CA PRO A 252 21.48 6.82 21.05
C PRO A 252 20.36 6.04 21.77
N ALA A 253 20.62 5.55 22.98
CA ALA A 253 19.65 4.78 23.79
C ALA A 253 18.29 5.48 23.95
N SER A 254 18.26 6.81 24.04
CA SER A 254 17.01 7.58 24.14
C SER A 254 16.11 7.46 22.89
N ALA A 255 16.71 7.46 21.69
CA ALA A 255 15.99 7.24 20.44
C ALA A 255 15.45 5.81 20.36
N PHE A 256 16.24 4.83 20.83
CA PHE A 256 15.83 3.43 20.88
C PHE A 256 14.64 3.22 21.83
N THR A 257 14.70 3.81 23.03
CA THR A 257 13.57 3.79 23.97
C THR A 257 12.33 4.45 23.39
N PHE A 258 12.49 5.57 22.68
CA PHE A 258 11.37 6.23 22.00
C PHE A 258 10.74 5.34 20.93
N LEU A 259 11.54 4.69 20.07
CA LEU A 259 11.05 3.73 19.08
C LEU A 259 10.19 2.62 19.71
N PHE A 260 10.68 2.00 20.79
CA PHE A 260 9.94 0.91 21.42
C PHE A 260 8.71 1.38 22.21
N SER A 261 8.71 2.60 22.74
CA SER A 261 7.50 3.23 23.28
C SER A 261 6.45 3.40 22.19
N PHE A 262 6.86 3.97 21.05
CA PHE A 262 6.02 4.13 19.87
C PHE A 262 5.45 2.79 19.37
N LEU A 263 6.30 1.76 19.22
CA LEU A 263 5.83 0.43 18.81
C LEU A 263 4.86 -0.19 19.82
N SER A 264 5.05 0.07 21.12
CA SER A 264 4.16 -0.43 22.18
C SER A 264 2.74 0.15 22.04
N GLU A 265 2.62 1.42 21.67
CA GLU A 265 1.33 2.09 21.42
C GLU A 265 0.58 1.48 20.23
N LEU A 266 1.31 0.97 19.22
CA LEU A 266 0.71 0.38 18.03
C LEU A 266 0.31 -1.10 18.18
N VAL A 267 0.79 -1.81 19.21
CA VAL A 267 0.53 -3.27 19.40
C VAL A 267 -0.94 -3.68 19.27
N PRO A 268 -1.94 -2.93 19.77
CA PRO A 268 -3.35 -3.31 19.61
C PRO A 268 -3.80 -3.44 18.14
N PHE A 269 -3.18 -2.67 17.24
CA PHE A 269 -3.56 -2.51 15.84
C PHE A 269 -2.60 -3.21 14.87
N GLU A 270 -1.38 -3.54 15.33
CA GLU A 270 -0.35 -4.19 14.50
C GLU A 270 -0.82 -5.51 13.88
N PRO A 271 -0.58 -5.72 12.56
CA PRO A 271 -0.82 -7.00 11.92
C PRO A 271 -0.03 -8.13 12.58
N ILE A 272 -0.62 -9.33 12.57
CA ILE A 272 -0.05 -10.52 13.23
C ILE A 272 1.38 -10.81 12.74
N LEU A 273 1.63 -10.69 11.43
CA LEU A 273 2.96 -10.92 10.85
C LEU A 273 3.99 -9.93 11.40
N CYS A 274 3.62 -8.65 11.55
CA CYS A 274 4.50 -7.62 12.10
C CYS A 274 4.86 -7.92 13.56
N LEU A 275 3.88 -8.24 14.40
CA LEU A 275 4.12 -8.63 15.79
C LEU A 275 5.08 -9.83 15.91
N LYS A 276 4.87 -10.86 15.08
CA LYS A 276 5.76 -12.03 15.03
C LYS A 276 7.18 -11.63 14.61
N ILE A 277 7.31 -10.76 13.60
CA ILE A 277 8.62 -10.24 13.18
C ILE A 277 9.29 -9.46 14.31
N HIS A 278 8.58 -8.56 14.98
CA HIS A 278 9.13 -7.74 16.05
C HIS A 278 9.66 -8.58 17.22
N VAL A 279 8.97 -9.68 17.56
CA VAL A 279 9.39 -10.63 18.59
C VAL A 279 10.67 -11.39 18.21
N ASN A 280 10.87 -11.70 16.92
CA ASN A 280 11.96 -12.58 16.46
C ASN A 280 13.15 -11.84 15.84
N LYS A 281 12.97 -10.59 15.41
CA LYS A 281 13.97 -9.78 14.68
C LYS A 281 14.25 -8.47 15.39
N VAL A 282 14.51 -8.55 16.70
CA VAL A 282 14.85 -7.38 17.49
C VAL A 282 16.11 -6.71 16.90
N PRO A 283 16.09 -5.38 16.64
CA PRO A 283 17.27 -4.66 16.17
C PRO A 283 18.41 -4.67 17.19
N SER A 284 19.59 -4.21 16.77
CA SER A 284 20.77 -4.11 17.64
C SER A 284 20.47 -3.24 18.87
N VAL A 285 20.46 -3.85 20.07
CA VAL A 285 20.02 -3.20 21.32
C VAL A 285 21.17 -2.40 21.94
N PRO A 286 21.02 -1.07 22.15
CA PRO A 286 22.00 -0.28 22.89
C PRO A 286 22.12 -0.71 24.36
N ALA A 287 23.24 -0.37 24.99
CA ALA A 287 23.43 -0.59 26.42
C ALA A 287 22.28 0.05 27.22
N ASN A 288 21.80 -0.67 28.23
CA ASN A 288 20.69 -0.27 29.13
C ASN A 288 19.28 -0.24 28.50
N CYS A 289 19.08 -0.68 27.24
CA CYS A 289 17.76 -0.76 26.61
C CYS A 289 17.11 -2.16 26.67
N HIS A 290 17.79 -3.17 27.23
CA HIS A 290 17.27 -4.55 27.29
C HIS A 290 15.94 -4.69 28.02
N GLY A 291 15.70 -3.89 29.07
CA GLY A 291 14.43 -3.88 29.80
C GLY A 291 13.26 -3.45 28.91
N VAL A 292 13.44 -2.34 28.16
CA VAL A 292 12.43 -1.81 27.22
C VAL A 292 12.07 -2.85 26.15
N VAL A 293 13.08 -3.56 25.61
CA VAL A 293 12.84 -4.64 24.64
C VAL A 293 12.07 -5.79 25.27
N ALA A 294 12.42 -6.18 26.50
CA ALA A 294 11.74 -7.26 27.21
C ALA A 294 10.26 -6.94 27.47
N ASP A 295 9.97 -5.72 27.92
CA ASP A 295 8.61 -5.24 28.17
C ASP A 295 7.77 -5.26 26.89
N TYR A 296 8.30 -4.68 25.82
CA TYR A 296 7.64 -4.70 24.51
C TYR A 296 7.43 -6.14 23.99
N THR A 297 8.45 -7.00 24.09
CA THR A 297 8.38 -8.39 23.63
C THR A 297 7.31 -9.17 24.40
N ASN A 298 7.17 -8.92 25.71
CA ASN A 298 6.12 -9.51 26.53
C ASN A 298 4.73 -9.01 26.11
N LEU A 299 4.60 -7.71 25.83
CA LEU A 299 3.35 -7.12 25.34
C LEU A 299 2.93 -7.73 23.98
N ALA A 300 3.85 -7.79 23.02
CA ALA A 300 3.60 -8.39 21.70
C ALA A 300 3.25 -9.88 21.79
N LYS A 301 3.95 -10.66 22.63
CA LYS A 301 3.64 -12.08 22.88
C LYS A 301 2.26 -12.27 23.53
N THR A 302 1.90 -11.40 24.47
CA THR A 302 0.57 -11.42 25.10
C THR A 302 -0.51 -11.17 24.07
N ARG A 303 -0.33 -10.14 23.22
CA ARG A 303 -1.26 -9.85 22.12
C ARG A 303 -1.40 -11.02 21.14
N LEU A 304 -0.30 -11.67 20.76
CA LEU A 304 -0.33 -12.87 19.91
C LEU A 304 -1.10 -14.02 20.59
N ALA A 305 -0.92 -14.22 21.89
CA ALA A 305 -1.66 -15.24 22.64
C ALA A 305 -3.16 -14.95 22.69
N ASP A 306 -3.56 -13.68 22.90
CA ASP A 306 -4.97 -13.26 22.88
C ASP A 306 -5.63 -13.52 21.51
N LEU A 307 -4.86 -13.31 20.43
CA LEU A 307 -5.27 -13.62 19.05
C LEU A 307 -5.15 -15.13 18.69
N LYS A 308 -4.77 -15.98 19.66
CA LYS A 308 -4.55 -17.42 19.50
C LYS A 308 -3.51 -17.78 18.44
N GLN A 309 -2.49 -16.93 18.28
CA GLN A 309 -1.41 -17.10 17.31
C GLN A 309 -0.13 -17.63 17.97
N THR A 310 0.72 -18.29 17.18
CA THR A 310 2.09 -18.68 17.59
C THR A 310 3.06 -17.50 17.41
N THR A 311 4.29 -17.63 17.94
CA THR A 311 5.37 -16.67 17.70
C THR A 311 6.19 -16.98 16.44
N ASP A 312 5.98 -18.12 15.79
CA ASP A 312 6.70 -18.49 14.57
C ASP A 312 6.32 -17.55 13.42
N TYR A 313 7.30 -16.97 12.74
CA TYR A 313 7.09 -16.01 11.64
C TYR A 313 7.55 -16.53 10.26
N VAL A 314 8.29 -17.64 10.24
CA VAL A 314 8.82 -18.28 9.02
C VAL A 314 7.91 -19.44 8.61
N GLY A 315 7.53 -19.50 7.34
CA GLY A 315 6.79 -20.61 6.75
C GLY A 315 7.65 -21.85 6.50
N LEU A 316 7.14 -22.75 5.66
CA LEU A 316 7.89 -23.88 5.12
C LEU A 316 8.97 -23.38 4.16
N PHE A 317 8.62 -22.49 3.22
CA PHE A 317 9.54 -22.10 2.14
C PHE A 317 10.32 -20.79 2.37
N GLY A 318 10.15 -20.15 3.52
CA GLY A 318 10.84 -18.90 3.85
C GLY A 318 10.00 -17.95 4.69
N GLU A 319 10.43 -16.69 4.76
CA GLU A 319 9.70 -15.62 5.44
C GLU A 319 8.46 -15.23 4.62
N TYR A 320 7.34 -14.96 5.29
CA TYR A 320 6.18 -14.38 4.64
C TYR A 320 6.39 -12.89 4.37
N THR A 321 5.94 -12.41 3.21
CA THR A 321 6.24 -11.05 2.72
C THR A 321 5.08 -10.07 2.87
N THR A 322 3.84 -10.54 2.69
CA THR A 322 2.66 -9.66 2.58
C THR A 322 1.75 -9.82 3.80
N THR A 323 1.05 -10.94 3.90
CA THR A 323 0.27 -11.30 5.09
C THR A 323 0.64 -12.70 5.55
N GLU A 324 0.32 -13.01 6.81
CA GLU A 324 0.56 -14.35 7.33
C GLU A 324 -0.38 -15.38 6.68
N GLN A 325 -1.63 -15.01 6.43
CA GLN A 325 -2.62 -15.91 5.85
C GLN A 325 -2.25 -16.30 4.41
N GLU A 326 -1.89 -15.33 3.56
CA GLU A 326 -1.45 -15.62 2.18
C GLU A 326 -0.19 -16.47 2.15
N GLY A 327 0.74 -16.24 3.08
CA GLY A 327 1.95 -17.05 3.20
C GLY A 327 1.65 -18.52 3.53
N ARG A 328 0.73 -18.77 4.48
CA ARG A 328 0.28 -20.12 4.85
C ARG A 328 -0.43 -20.81 3.68
N GLU A 329 -1.31 -20.09 2.99
CA GLU A 329 -2.01 -20.60 1.80
C GLU A 329 -1.04 -20.95 0.67
N ALA A 330 -0.03 -20.11 0.42
CA ALA A 330 1.00 -20.36 -0.58
C ALA A 330 1.86 -21.59 -0.24
N ASP A 331 2.22 -21.78 1.02
CA ASP A 331 2.92 -22.97 1.50
C ASP A 331 2.10 -24.24 1.21
N VAL A 332 0.82 -24.25 1.59
CA VAL A 332 -0.11 -25.37 1.38
C VAL A 332 -0.31 -25.64 -0.12
N ALA A 333 -0.60 -24.59 -0.91
CA ALA A 333 -0.82 -24.71 -2.33
C ALA A 333 0.40 -25.34 -3.04
N LYS A 334 1.62 -24.92 -2.67
CA LYS A 334 2.86 -25.43 -3.26
C LYS A 334 3.11 -26.90 -2.92
N VAL A 335 2.90 -27.33 -1.68
CA VAL A 335 3.11 -28.74 -1.30
C VAL A 335 2.05 -29.64 -1.91
N VAL A 336 0.79 -29.20 -1.99
CA VAL A 336 -0.30 -29.94 -2.62
C VAL A 336 -0.07 -30.04 -4.12
N ALA A 337 0.33 -28.96 -4.79
CA ALA A 337 0.67 -28.97 -6.21
C ALA A 337 1.81 -29.95 -6.52
N TYR A 338 2.89 -29.93 -5.73
CA TYR A 338 3.99 -30.89 -5.86
C TYR A 338 3.51 -32.33 -5.71
N PHE A 339 2.76 -32.64 -4.65
CA PHE A 339 2.24 -33.98 -4.42
C PHE A 339 1.33 -34.46 -5.56
N ASN A 340 0.50 -33.58 -6.13
CA ASN A 340 -0.36 -33.98 -7.23
C ASN A 340 0.42 -34.39 -8.48
N GLN A 341 1.58 -33.78 -8.71
CA GLN A 341 2.45 -34.07 -9.85
C GLN A 341 3.32 -35.32 -9.62
N THR A 342 3.88 -35.47 -8.42
CA THR A 342 4.89 -36.52 -8.13
C THR A 342 4.35 -37.71 -7.36
N LYS A 343 3.21 -37.54 -6.67
CA LYS A 343 2.68 -38.43 -5.63
C LYS A 343 3.66 -38.68 -4.46
N GLU A 344 4.65 -37.80 -4.32
CA GLU A 344 5.63 -37.80 -3.24
C GLU A 344 5.40 -36.62 -2.28
N ILE A 345 5.68 -36.83 -0.99
CA ILE A 345 5.60 -35.76 0.00
C ILE A 345 6.93 -35.01 0.00
N MET A 346 6.89 -33.69 -0.12
CA MET A 346 8.11 -32.87 -0.04
C MET A 346 8.83 -33.10 1.28
N LYS A 347 10.15 -33.29 1.22
CA LYS A 347 11.01 -33.53 2.39
C LYS A 347 10.83 -32.47 3.48
N ILE A 348 10.66 -31.21 3.08
CA ILE A 348 10.48 -30.08 4.01
C ILE A 348 9.23 -30.21 4.90
N VAL A 349 8.16 -30.85 4.41
CA VAL A 349 6.95 -31.12 5.19
C VAL A 349 7.22 -32.20 6.23
N LEU A 350 7.95 -33.25 5.84
CA LEU A 350 8.36 -34.32 6.75
C LEU A 350 9.32 -33.79 7.83
N GLU A 351 10.28 -32.95 7.45
CA GLU A 351 11.20 -32.28 8.37
C GLU A 351 10.45 -31.37 9.33
N ALA A 352 9.52 -30.54 8.85
CA ALA A 352 8.70 -29.69 9.70
C ALA A 352 7.88 -30.51 10.71
N SER A 353 7.32 -31.66 10.31
CA SER A 353 6.56 -32.55 11.21
C SER A 353 7.38 -33.11 12.37
N VAL A 354 8.70 -33.19 12.22
CA VAL A 354 9.62 -33.75 13.24
C VAL A 354 10.29 -32.65 14.04
N PHE A 355 10.85 -31.65 13.36
CA PHE A 355 11.70 -30.64 13.97
C PHE A 355 10.95 -29.37 14.40
N ARG A 356 9.78 -29.10 13.81
CA ARG A 356 8.96 -27.90 14.06
C ARG A 356 7.52 -28.28 14.40
N LYS A 357 7.35 -29.26 15.30
CA LYS A 357 6.04 -29.88 15.61
C LYS A 357 4.93 -28.88 15.91
N GLN A 358 5.21 -27.84 16.71
CA GLN A 358 4.21 -26.81 17.02
C GLN A 358 3.75 -26.03 15.78
N PHE A 359 4.69 -25.57 14.95
CA PHE A 359 4.39 -24.94 13.66
C PHE A 359 3.61 -25.89 12.76
N TYR A 360 4.07 -27.14 12.63
CA TYR A 360 3.46 -28.13 11.75
C TYR A 360 2.00 -28.39 12.15
N GLU A 361 1.71 -28.63 13.44
CA GLU A 361 0.36 -28.95 13.89
C GLU A 361 -0.56 -27.72 13.95
N LYS A 362 -0.06 -26.59 14.47
CA LYS A 362 -0.91 -25.40 14.74
C LYS A 362 -1.01 -24.44 13.55
N VAL A 363 -0.09 -24.50 12.59
CA VAL A 363 -0.04 -23.58 11.45
C VAL A 363 -0.28 -24.35 10.16
N PHE A 364 0.64 -25.24 9.79
CA PHE A 364 0.57 -25.92 8.49
C PHE A 364 -0.63 -26.86 8.36
N LEU A 365 -0.83 -27.77 9.32
CA LEU A 365 -1.98 -28.69 9.30
C LEU A 365 -3.30 -27.94 9.49
N ALA A 366 -3.33 -26.93 10.36
CA ALA A 366 -4.52 -26.12 10.56
C ALA A 366 -4.97 -25.42 9.27
N GLU A 367 -4.03 -24.98 8.43
CA GLU A 367 -4.33 -24.40 7.12
C GLU A 367 -4.72 -25.47 6.09
N LEU A 368 -3.95 -26.56 5.99
CA LEU A 368 -4.19 -27.65 5.04
C LEU A 368 -5.59 -28.25 5.19
N LEU A 369 -6.07 -28.38 6.43
CA LEU A 369 -7.36 -29.00 6.76
C LEU A 369 -8.57 -28.06 6.57
N LYS A 370 -8.40 -26.81 6.11
CA LYS A 370 -9.54 -25.94 5.80
C LYS A 370 -10.25 -26.33 4.51
N ASP A 371 -9.50 -26.81 3.52
CA ASP A 371 -9.98 -27.13 2.17
C ASP A 371 -10.29 -28.64 2.03
N ASN A 372 -11.32 -28.97 1.26
CA ASN A 372 -11.76 -30.33 0.93
C ASN A 372 -11.82 -30.61 -0.57
N ASN A 373 -11.13 -29.84 -1.40
CA ASN A 373 -11.00 -30.22 -2.80
C ASN A 373 -10.26 -31.56 -2.93
N LEU A 374 -10.52 -32.28 -4.02
CA LEU A 374 -10.02 -33.65 -4.23
C LEU A 374 -8.48 -33.75 -4.09
N ARG A 375 -7.76 -32.73 -4.55
CA ARG A 375 -6.31 -32.64 -4.48
C ARG A 375 -5.80 -32.55 -3.03
N HIS A 376 -6.51 -31.82 -2.18
CA HIS A 376 -6.19 -31.72 -0.76
C HIS A 376 -6.53 -33.04 -0.04
N ILE A 377 -7.69 -33.63 -0.33
CA ILE A 377 -8.12 -34.91 0.27
C ILE A 377 -7.07 -36.00 0.04
N GLU A 378 -6.59 -36.19 -1.20
CA GLU A 378 -5.58 -37.22 -1.50
C GLU A 378 -4.29 -37.02 -0.69
N PHE A 379 -3.85 -35.77 -0.54
CA PHE A 379 -2.65 -35.44 0.22
C PHE A 379 -2.85 -35.65 1.72
N ILE A 380 -3.99 -35.22 2.26
CA ILE A 380 -4.38 -35.41 3.68
C ILE A 380 -4.43 -36.90 4.02
N GLU A 381 -5.09 -37.71 3.18
CA GLU A 381 -5.14 -39.17 3.31
C GLU A 381 -3.74 -39.79 3.35
N LYS A 382 -2.86 -39.35 2.44
CA LYS A 382 -1.49 -39.84 2.39
C LYS A 382 -0.73 -39.50 3.68
N LEU A 383 -0.81 -38.26 4.15
CA LEU A 383 -0.18 -37.81 5.39
C LEU A 383 -0.72 -38.54 6.63
N TYR A 384 -2.03 -38.79 6.69
CA TYR A 384 -2.64 -39.55 7.76
C TYR A 384 -2.14 -41.00 7.80
N ARG A 385 -2.11 -41.69 6.64
CA ARG A 385 -1.63 -43.08 6.54
C ARG A 385 -0.19 -43.27 7.01
N ILE A 386 0.67 -42.25 6.84
CA ILE A 386 2.06 -42.30 7.31
C ILE A 386 2.24 -41.74 8.73
N GLY A 387 1.15 -41.55 9.47
CA GLY A 387 1.17 -41.10 10.86
C GLY A 387 1.58 -39.63 11.05
N LYS A 388 1.47 -38.81 10.01
CA LYS A 388 1.81 -37.38 10.08
C LYS A 388 0.63 -36.48 10.41
N ILE A 389 -0.59 -37.01 10.45
CA ILE A 389 -1.76 -36.30 11.00
C ILE A 389 -2.23 -37.05 12.25
N PRO A 390 -2.32 -36.39 13.42
CA PRO A 390 -2.91 -36.99 14.61
C PRO A 390 -4.34 -37.45 14.35
N HIS A 391 -4.70 -38.65 14.82
CA HIS A 391 -6.01 -39.27 14.56
C HIS A 391 -7.19 -38.36 14.95
N ALA A 392 -7.13 -37.71 16.11
CA ALA A 392 -8.16 -36.79 16.57
C ALA A 392 -8.36 -35.55 15.66
N LEU A 393 -7.30 -35.07 14.98
CA LEU A 393 -7.41 -33.96 14.03
C LEU A 393 -8.03 -34.44 12.71
N TYR A 394 -7.59 -35.60 12.23
CA TYR A 394 -8.11 -36.19 11.01
C TYR A 394 -9.60 -36.56 11.13
N ASP A 395 -10.02 -37.16 12.25
CA ASP A 395 -11.43 -37.50 12.48
C ASP A 395 -12.32 -36.27 12.53
N ARG A 396 -11.85 -35.19 13.19
CA ARG A 396 -12.56 -33.92 13.24
C ARG A 396 -12.73 -33.31 11.85
N TRP A 397 -11.66 -33.29 11.06
CA TRP A 397 -11.71 -32.82 9.68
C TRP A 397 -12.70 -33.64 8.85
N ARG A 398 -12.64 -34.97 8.95
CA ARG A 398 -13.56 -35.86 8.24
C ARG A 398 -15.03 -35.55 8.59
N GLN A 399 -15.34 -35.38 9.87
CA GLN A 399 -16.70 -35.04 10.35
C GLN A 399 -17.20 -33.65 9.93
N GLN A 400 -16.29 -32.71 9.66
CA GLN A 400 -16.65 -31.35 9.26
C GLN A 400 -16.95 -31.23 7.76
N HIS A 401 -16.31 -32.08 6.94
CA HIS A 401 -16.35 -31.96 5.49
C HIS A 401 -17.06 -33.13 4.78
N PHE A 402 -17.46 -34.18 5.51
CA PHE A 402 -18.23 -35.35 5.06
C PHE A 402 -19.18 -35.83 6.16
#